data_AF-A0AAC9FJ75-F1
#
_entry.id   AF-A0AAC9FJ75-F1
#
_cell.length_a   1.000
_cell.length_b   1.000
_cell.length_c   1.000
_cell.angle_alpha   90.00
_cell.angle_beta   90.00
_cell.angle_gamma   90.00
#
_symmetry.space_group_name_H-M   'P 1'
#
loop_
_entity.id
_entity.type
_entity.pdbx_description
1 polymer ?
#
loop_
_entity_poly.entity_id
_entity_poly.type
_entity_poly.pdbx_seq_one_letter_code
_entity_poly.pdbx_strand_id
1 'polypeptide(L)'
;MWRLIAHQLYFFLNINRNRFIFFMILFGLFVGGVVVQTAGNSHLRILTVMLGGTVGNDMVGQTVFPTGWFITLLLPVLALGDSIPQLWRQQGVQIWGTGFTRRQFALVDVILIVTYAISYWLIVCSALLVVQLPREVWFLAILLPIMIFMLLIETWLSWLNQYVGVAFIIIWLVLTVYTILPFNPLNLTMLIRESSVQFISILMMNGNFLLVIVLYVGCFPNLIEKWSE
;
A
#
# COMPACT_ATOMS: atom_id res chain seq x y z
N MET A 1 18.12 5.33 19.01
CA MET A 1 17.20 4.58 18.12
C MET A 1 15.88 4.25 18.79
N TRP A 2 15.81 3.44 19.86
CA TRP A 2 14.51 3.07 20.47
C TRP A 2 13.66 4.26 20.92
N ARG A 3 14.26 5.24 21.62
CA ARG A 3 13.57 6.48 22.03
C ARG A 3 12.99 7.25 20.83
N LEU A 4 13.72 7.28 19.72
CA LEU A 4 13.29 7.95 18.49
C LEU A 4 12.07 7.23 17.87
N ILE A 5 12.15 5.90 17.77
CA ILE A 5 11.05 5.07 17.27
C ILE A 5 9.79 5.27 18.10
N ALA A 6 9.90 5.19 19.43
CA ALA A 6 8.76 5.37 20.32
C ALA A 6 8.12 6.77 20.18
N HIS A 7 8.95 7.82 20.07
CA HIS A 7 8.48 9.18 19.93
C HIS A 7 7.78 9.40 18.58
N GLN A 8 8.43 9.04 17.46
CA GLN A 8 7.83 9.19 16.13
C GLN A 8 6.60 8.31 15.96
N LEU A 9 6.57 7.10 16.52
CA LEU A 9 5.39 6.23 16.50
C LEU A 9 4.20 6.89 17.20
N TYR A 10 4.41 7.48 18.38
CA TYR A 10 3.35 8.17 19.12
C TYR A 10 2.74 9.30 18.30
N PHE A 11 3.57 10.16 17.71
CA PHE A 11 3.08 11.28 16.88
C PHE A 11 2.44 10.81 15.58
N PHE A 12 3.03 9.80 14.93
CA PHE A 12 2.47 9.20 13.73
C PHE A 12 1.08 8.64 13.99
N LEU A 13 0.91 7.90 15.08
CA LEU A 13 -0.40 7.38 15.48
C LEU A 13 -1.37 8.52 15.74
N ASN A 14 -0.97 9.60 16.41
CA ASN A 14 -1.86 10.71 16.72
C ASN A 14 -2.31 11.47 15.45
N ILE A 15 -1.39 11.72 14.51
CA ILE A 15 -1.70 12.37 13.22
C ILE A 15 -2.61 11.48 12.38
N ASN A 16 -2.32 10.18 12.33
CA ASN A 16 -2.99 9.27 11.42
C ASN A 16 -4.25 8.60 12.01
N ARG A 17 -4.51 8.72 13.32
CA ARG A 17 -5.55 7.93 14.02
C ARG A 17 -6.91 8.00 13.33
N ASN A 18 -7.41 9.21 13.10
CA ASN A 18 -8.77 9.41 12.61
C ASN A 18 -8.89 8.98 11.14
N ARG A 19 -7.87 9.24 10.32
CA ARG A 19 -7.82 8.80 8.91
C ARG A 19 -7.80 7.28 8.84
N PHE A 20 -6.92 6.64 9.59
CA PHE A 20 -6.82 5.19 9.66
C PHE A 20 -8.15 4.55 10.06
N ILE A 21 -8.77 4.99 11.17
CA ILE A 21 -10.06 4.47 11.62
C ILE A 21 -11.14 4.65 10.56
N PHE A 22 -11.24 5.84 9.96
CA PHE A 22 -12.24 6.13 8.92
C PHE A 22 -12.12 5.16 7.74
N PHE A 23 -10.92 4.96 7.21
CA PHE A 23 -10.71 4.06 6.08
C PHE A 23 -10.81 2.58 6.46
N MET A 24 -10.50 2.20 7.70
CA MET A 24 -10.76 0.82 8.17
C MET A 24 -12.26 0.53 8.26
N ILE A 25 -13.07 1.50 8.70
CA ILE A 25 -14.53 1.36 8.70
C ILE A 25 -15.04 1.22 7.26
N LEU A 26 -14.57 2.06 6.34
CA LEU A 26 -14.94 1.95 4.93
C LEU A 26 -14.55 0.59 4.34
N PHE A 27 -13.35 0.08 4.66
CA PHE A 27 -12.92 -1.24 4.24
C PHE A 27 -13.85 -2.33 4.79
N GLY A 28 -14.18 -2.28 6.08
CA GLY A 28 -15.09 -3.22 6.71
C GLY A 28 -16.49 -3.22 6.09
N LEU A 29 -17.03 -2.03 5.79
CA LEU A 29 -18.31 -1.88 5.07
C LEU A 29 -18.23 -2.48 3.66
N PHE A 30 -17.12 -2.24 2.95
CA PHE A 30 -16.90 -2.79 1.61
C PHE A 30 -16.85 -4.33 1.64
N VAL A 31 -16.05 -4.91 2.55
CA VAL A 31 -15.98 -6.36 2.73
C VAL A 31 -17.36 -6.93 3.12
N GLY A 32 -18.08 -6.29 4.04
CA GLY A 32 -19.42 -6.69 4.43
C GLY A 32 -20.40 -6.71 3.26
N GLY A 33 -20.34 -5.71 2.37
CA GLY A 33 -21.11 -5.69 1.13
C GLY A 33 -20.78 -6.87 0.19
N VAL A 34 -19.50 -7.19 0.03
CA VAL A 34 -19.05 -8.34 -0.77
C VAL A 34 -19.51 -9.66 -0.15
N VAL A 35 -19.45 -9.80 1.17
CA VAL A 35 -19.96 -10.99 1.88
C VAL A 35 -21.45 -11.17 1.62
N VAL A 36 -22.27 -10.11 1.73
CA VAL A 36 -23.71 -10.17 1.46
C VAL A 36 -24.00 -10.53 0.00
N GLN A 37 -23.26 -9.96 -0.95
CA GLN A 37 -23.42 -10.26 -2.38
C GLN A 37 -23.08 -11.72 -2.71
N THR A 38 -22.10 -12.30 -2.02
CA THR A 38 -21.63 -13.68 -2.26
C THR A 38 -22.37 -14.72 -1.45
N ALA A 39 -23.04 -14.35 -0.35
CA ALA A 39 -23.79 -15.27 0.51
C ALA A 39 -24.88 -16.08 -0.22
N GLY A 40 -25.47 -15.50 -1.27
CA GLY A 40 -26.49 -16.16 -2.11
C GLY A 40 -25.93 -17.00 -3.26
N ASN A 41 -24.60 -17.01 -3.48
CA ASN A 41 -23.98 -17.69 -4.61
C ASN A 41 -22.72 -18.45 -4.19
N SER A 42 -22.86 -19.74 -3.93
CA SER A 42 -21.78 -20.63 -3.49
C SER A 42 -20.64 -20.80 -4.51
N HIS A 43 -20.83 -20.39 -5.76
CA HIS A 43 -19.80 -20.41 -6.79
C HIS A 43 -18.92 -19.15 -6.80
N LEU A 44 -19.37 -18.05 -6.17
CA LEU A 44 -18.58 -16.82 -6.07
C LEU A 44 -17.73 -16.83 -4.80
N ARG A 45 -16.41 -16.82 -4.97
CA ARG A 45 -15.47 -16.72 -3.85
C ARG A 45 -15.18 -15.25 -3.54
N ILE A 46 -15.14 -14.89 -2.27
CA ILE A 46 -14.83 -13.52 -1.85
C ILE A 46 -13.45 -13.09 -2.36
N LEU A 47 -12.45 -13.98 -2.33
CA LEU A 47 -11.12 -13.67 -2.87
C LEU A 47 -11.18 -13.30 -4.36
N THR A 48 -11.95 -14.03 -5.16
CA THR A 48 -12.03 -13.77 -6.60
C THR A 48 -12.82 -12.50 -6.90
N VAL A 49 -13.75 -12.10 -6.03
CA VAL A 49 -14.43 -10.80 -6.12
C VAL A 49 -13.52 -9.65 -5.68
N MET A 50 -12.74 -9.86 -4.61
CA MET A 50 -11.88 -8.84 -3.99
C MET A 50 -10.54 -8.64 -4.69
N LEU A 51 -9.96 -9.69 -5.27
CA LEU A 51 -8.62 -9.68 -5.89
C LEU A 51 -8.65 -10.24 -7.31
N GLY A 52 -9.85 -10.44 -7.85
CA GLY A 52 -10.04 -10.77 -9.26
C GLY A 52 -9.47 -9.67 -10.14
N GLY A 53 -8.68 -10.07 -11.13
CA GLY A 53 -8.24 -9.18 -12.19
C GLY A 53 -9.35 -8.94 -13.23
N THR A 54 -8.97 -8.29 -14.32
CA THR A 54 -9.83 -8.15 -15.49
C THR A 54 -10.09 -9.52 -16.12
N VAL A 55 -11.31 -10.05 -16.03
CA VAL A 55 -11.74 -11.18 -16.85
C VAL A 55 -12.04 -10.63 -18.23
N GLY A 56 -11.34 -11.12 -19.26
CA GLY A 56 -11.87 -11.02 -20.62
C GLY A 56 -13.06 -11.96 -20.66
N ASN A 57 -14.26 -11.46 -20.36
CA ASN A 57 -15.45 -12.27 -20.49
C ASN A 57 -15.57 -12.68 -21.97
N ASP A 58 -16.04 -13.89 -22.23
CA ASP A 58 -16.35 -14.41 -23.58
C ASP A 58 -17.39 -13.55 -24.34
N MET A 59 -17.92 -12.51 -23.69
CA MET A 59 -18.54 -11.35 -24.33
C MET A 59 -17.45 -10.41 -24.87
N VAL A 60 -16.98 -10.74 -26.07
CA VAL A 60 -16.12 -9.95 -26.96
C VAL A 60 -16.19 -8.44 -26.66
N GLY A 61 -15.16 -7.90 -25.98
CA GLY A 61 -14.84 -6.47 -25.98
C GLY A 61 -15.04 -5.65 -24.69
N GLN A 62 -15.45 -6.22 -23.56
CA GLN A 62 -15.60 -5.43 -22.31
C GLN A 62 -14.61 -5.84 -21.20
N THR A 63 -13.65 -4.97 -20.92
CA THR A 63 -12.80 -5.05 -19.73
C THR A 63 -13.58 -4.55 -18.52
N VAL A 64 -14.02 -5.45 -17.64
CA VAL A 64 -14.65 -5.08 -16.36
C VAL A 64 -13.59 -4.57 -15.39
N PHE A 65 -13.80 -3.39 -14.80
CA PHE A 65 -12.88 -2.81 -13.83
C PHE A 65 -12.86 -3.62 -12.52
N PRO A 66 -11.69 -4.07 -12.03
CA PRO A 66 -11.59 -4.89 -10.83
C PRO A 66 -11.68 -4.02 -9.56
N THR A 67 -12.90 -3.61 -9.21
CA THR A 67 -13.16 -2.65 -8.13
C THR A 67 -12.68 -3.13 -6.76
N GLY A 68 -12.84 -4.42 -6.42
CA GLY A 68 -12.36 -4.95 -5.15
C GLY A 68 -10.84 -4.86 -5.01
N TRP A 69 -10.13 -5.16 -6.09
CA TRP A 69 -8.67 -5.13 -6.12
C TRP A 69 -8.17 -3.70 -5.94
N PHE A 70 -8.78 -2.79 -6.70
CA PHE A 70 -8.47 -1.37 -6.66
C PHE A 70 -8.68 -0.80 -5.25
N ILE A 71 -9.83 -1.07 -4.62
CA ILE A 71 -10.14 -0.57 -3.28
C ILE A 71 -9.17 -1.15 -2.23
N THR A 72 -8.86 -2.45 -2.31
CA THR A 72 -7.96 -3.13 -1.38
C THR A 72 -6.55 -2.53 -1.39
N LEU A 73 -6.05 -2.11 -2.56
CA LEU A 73 -4.72 -1.50 -2.68
C LEU A 73 -4.72 0.02 -2.50
N LEU A 74 -5.81 0.71 -2.80
CA LEU A 74 -5.89 2.17 -2.68
C LEU A 74 -6.13 2.63 -1.24
N LEU A 75 -6.98 1.93 -0.48
CA LEU A 75 -7.32 2.32 0.89
C LEU A 75 -6.14 2.50 1.84
N PRO A 76 -5.10 1.62 1.89
CA PRO A 76 -3.97 1.84 2.79
C PRO A 76 -3.20 3.11 2.42
N VAL A 77 -3.17 3.46 1.13
CA VAL A 77 -2.50 4.65 0.59
C VAL A 77 -3.25 5.91 0.97
N LEU A 78 -4.58 5.92 0.82
CA LEU A 78 -5.42 7.03 1.27
C LEU A 78 -5.38 7.22 2.79
N ALA A 79 -5.32 6.10 3.52
CA ALA A 79 -5.26 6.11 4.96
C ALA A 79 -3.89 6.55 5.48
N LEU A 80 -2.78 6.28 4.78
CA LEU A 80 -1.47 6.84 5.14
C LEU A 80 -1.40 8.32 4.72
N GLY A 81 -1.66 8.60 3.45
CA GLY A 81 -1.56 9.92 2.83
C GLY A 81 -0.27 10.65 3.20
N ASP A 82 -0.39 11.95 3.46
CA ASP A 82 0.75 12.79 3.83
C ASP A 82 1.18 12.70 5.31
N SER A 83 0.78 11.65 6.05
CA SER A 83 1.03 11.56 7.50
C SER A 83 2.52 11.62 7.87
N ILE A 84 3.39 11.02 7.04
CA ILE A 84 4.85 11.04 7.27
C ILE A 84 5.42 12.45 7.01
N PRO A 85 5.22 13.09 5.83
CA PRO A 85 5.60 14.49 5.65
C PRO A 85 4.99 15.44 6.68
N GLN A 86 3.74 15.23 7.07
CA GLN A 86 3.05 16.06 8.07
C GLN A 86 3.68 15.94 9.46
N LEU A 87 4.09 14.73 9.86
CA LEU A 87 4.87 14.51 11.07
C LEU A 87 6.11 15.39 11.07
N TRP A 88 6.83 15.45 9.97
CA TRP A 88 8.02 16.28 9.83
C TRP A 88 7.75 17.78 9.85
N ARG A 89 6.69 18.24 9.17
CA ARG A 89 6.31 19.66 9.20
C ARG A 89 5.93 20.14 10.60
N GLN A 90 5.24 19.30 11.38
CA GLN A 90 4.74 19.69 12.71
C GLN A 90 5.75 19.46 13.83
N GLN A 91 6.63 18.46 13.70
CA GLN A 91 7.51 18.00 14.78
C GLN A 91 9.00 18.13 14.48
N GLY A 92 9.38 18.49 13.25
CA GLY A 92 10.78 18.57 12.83
C GLY A 92 11.64 19.40 13.79
N VAL A 93 11.12 20.55 14.24
CA VAL A 93 11.81 21.46 15.19
C VAL A 93 12.04 20.82 16.57
N GLN A 94 11.06 20.06 17.09
CA GLN A 94 11.21 19.36 18.39
C GLN A 94 12.19 18.19 18.31
N ILE A 95 12.34 17.62 17.11
CA ILE A 95 13.10 16.41 16.85
C ILE A 95 14.58 16.72 16.54
N TRP A 96 14.90 17.86 15.92
CA TRP A 96 16.29 18.22 15.54
C TRP A 96 17.21 18.46 16.74
N GLY A 97 16.67 18.78 17.92
CA GLY A 97 17.44 18.95 19.16
C GLY A 97 17.97 17.66 19.78
N THR A 98 17.63 16.48 19.23
CA THR A 98 17.91 15.18 19.86
C THR A 98 19.23 14.53 19.43
N GLY A 99 20.00 15.15 18.53
CA GLY A 99 21.34 14.69 18.13
C GLY A 99 21.38 13.45 17.22
N PHE A 100 20.25 13.00 16.68
CA PHE A 100 20.21 11.91 15.70
C PHE A 100 20.53 12.40 14.28
N THR A 101 21.10 11.52 13.46
CA THR A 101 21.43 11.81 12.06
C THR A 101 20.19 11.75 11.16
N ARG A 102 20.16 12.54 10.08
CA ARG A 102 19.07 12.51 9.06
C ARG A 102 18.80 11.10 8.51
N ARG A 103 19.83 10.24 8.40
CA ARG A 103 19.68 8.85 7.94
C ARG A 103 18.95 7.96 8.96
N GLN A 104 19.22 8.15 10.25
CA GLN A 104 18.52 7.41 11.31
C GLN A 104 17.03 7.74 11.31
N PHE A 105 16.67 8.99 11.04
CA PHE A 105 15.30 9.41 10.86
C PHE A 105 14.62 8.77 9.65
N ALA A 106 15.26 8.79 8.49
CA ALA A 106 14.74 8.12 7.29
C ALA A 106 14.47 6.62 7.53
N LEU A 107 15.37 5.94 8.26
CA LEU A 107 15.18 4.55 8.63
C LEU A 107 13.97 4.33 9.53
N VAL A 108 13.71 5.23 10.48
CA VAL A 108 12.53 5.12 11.34
C VAL A 108 11.25 5.40 10.55
N ASP A 109 11.25 6.33 9.60
CA ASP A 109 10.11 6.55 8.71
C ASP A 109 9.79 5.27 7.90
N VAL A 110 10.81 4.59 7.38
CA VAL A 110 10.63 3.30 6.70
C VAL A 110 10.06 2.26 7.65
N ILE A 111 10.53 2.18 8.91
CA ILE A 111 9.98 1.28 9.93
C ILE A 111 8.51 1.60 10.20
N LEU A 112 8.12 2.87 10.27
CA LEU A 112 6.73 3.28 10.47
C LEU A 112 5.85 2.85 9.29
N ILE A 113 6.30 3.07 8.06
CA ILE A 113 5.59 2.66 6.84
C ILE A 113 5.42 1.13 6.80
N VAL A 114 6.48 0.38 7.11
CA VAL A 114 6.44 -1.09 7.16
C VAL A 114 5.49 -1.58 8.25
N THR A 115 5.57 -1.01 9.45
CA THR A 115 4.69 -1.36 10.57
C THR A 115 3.23 -1.08 10.23
N TYR A 116 2.97 0.04 9.58
CA TYR A 116 1.65 0.42 9.09
C TYR A 116 1.13 -0.57 8.04
N ALA A 117 1.95 -0.90 7.05
CA ALA A 117 1.61 -1.85 5.99
C ALA A 117 1.30 -3.25 6.55
N ILE A 118 2.11 -3.74 7.49
CA ILE A 118 1.86 -5.02 8.20
C ILE A 118 0.53 -4.96 8.93
N SER A 119 0.26 -3.87 9.66
CA SER A 119 -0.98 -3.71 10.42
C SER A 119 -2.20 -3.75 9.50
N TYR A 120 -2.17 -3.02 8.39
CA TYR A 120 -3.22 -3.05 7.38
C TYR A 120 -3.37 -4.42 6.73
N TRP A 121 -2.25 -5.04 6.34
CA TRP A 121 -2.22 -6.36 5.72
C TRP A 121 -2.83 -7.43 6.62
N LEU A 122 -2.55 -7.41 7.93
CA LEU A 122 -3.18 -8.31 8.90
C LEU A 122 -4.71 -8.10 8.98
N ILE A 123 -5.19 -6.88 8.85
CA ILE A 123 -6.64 -6.58 8.81
C ILE A 123 -7.25 -7.14 7.52
N VAL A 124 -6.62 -6.92 6.37
CA VAL A 124 -7.06 -7.48 5.08
C VAL A 124 -7.06 -9.01 5.13
N CYS A 125 -5.97 -9.63 5.60
CA CYS A 125 -5.87 -11.07 5.75
C CYS A 125 -6.93 -11.62 6.70
N SER A 126 -7.13 -11.01 7.87
CA SER A 126 -8.16 -11.49 8.81
C SER A 126 -9.58 -11.35 8.23
N ALA A 127 -9.88 -10.26 7.54
CA ALA A 127 -11.16 -10.07 6.86
C ALA A 127 -11.41 -11.11 5.75
N LEU A 128 -10.36 -11.48 5.02
CA LEU A 128 -10.46 -12.42 3.88
C LEU A 128 -10.35 -13.91 4.29
N LEU A 129 -9.56 -14.22 5.32
CA LEU A 129 -9.31 -15.60 5.79
C LEU A 129 -10.50 -16.22 6.52
N VAL A 130 -11.41 -15.40 7.08
CA VAL A 130 -12.66 -15.90 7.67
C VAL A 130 -13.51 -16.67 6.64
N VAL A 131 -13.21 -16.56 5.34
CA VAL A 131 -14.08 -17.06 4.26
C VAL A 131 -13.35 -17.95 3.22
N GLN A 132 -12.13 -18.48 3.47
CA GLN A 132 -11.28 -19.06 2.40
C GLN A 132 -10.58 -20.42 2.66
N LEU A 133 -10.19 -21.06 1.54
CA LEU A 133 -9.42 -22.30 1.41
C LEU A 133 -7.89 -22.06 1.44
N PRO A 134 -7.07 -23.07 1.81
CA PRO A 134 -5.63 -22.91 2.07
C PRO A 134 -4.76 -22.53 0.85
N ARG A 135 -5.20 -22.80 -0.39
CA ARG A 135 -4.40 -22.53 -1.60
C ARG A 135 -4.30 -21.04 -1.92
N GLU A 136 -5.31 -20.26 -1.52
CA GLU A 136 -5.43 -18.82 -1.80
C GLU A 136 -4.65 -17.95 -0.80
N VAL A 137 -4.24 -18.54 0.34
CA VAL A 137 -3.51 -17.85 1.42
C VAL A 137 -2.12 -17.39 1.00
N TRP A 138 -1.43 -18.16 0.15
CA TRP A 138 -0.11 -17.78 -0.37
C TRP A 138 -0.15 -16.51 -1.21
N PHE A 139 -1.27 -16.26 -1.91
CA PHE A 139 -1.45 -15.05 -2.70
C PHE A 139 -1.53 -13.79 -1.82
N LEU A 140 -2.12 -13.92 -0.63
CA LEU A 140 -2.16 -12.82 0.34
C LEU A 140 -0.74 -12.39 0.76
N ALA A 141 0.23 -13.30 0.80
CA ALA A 141 1.62 -12.96 1.12
C ALA A 141 2.26 -12.02 0.08
N ILE A 142 1.80 -12.03 -1.17
CA ILE A 142 2.28 -11.13 -2.23
C ILE A 142 1.79 -9.69 -2.03
N LEU A 143 0.63 -9.51 -1.38
CA LEU A 143 0.07 -8.18 -1.13
C LEU A 143 0.96 -7.33 -0.22
N LEU A 144 1.58 -7.93 0.80
CA LEU A 144 2.39 -7.21 1.77
C LEU A 144 3.57 -6.43 1.13
N PRO A 145 4.50 -7.06 0.39
CA PRO A 145 5.61 -6.33 -0.21
C PRO A 145 5.14 -5.27 -1.21
N ILE A 146 4.03 -5.50 -1.91
CA ILE A 146 3.47 -4.54 -2.86
C ILE A 146 2.84 -3.35 -2.15
N MET A 147 2.13 -3.56 -1.05
CA MET A 147 1.61 -2.47 -0.22
C MET A 147 2.75 -1.62 0.34
N ILE A 148 3.82 -2.22 0.86
CA ILE A 148 4.98 -1.45 1.35
C ILE A 148 5.60 -0.66 0.19
N PHE A 149 5.78 -1.27 -0.98
CA PHE A 149 6.33 -0.60 -2.15
C PHE A 149 5.49 0.60 -2.60
N MET A 150 4.17 0.43 -2.67
CA MET A 150 3.23 1.50 -3.01
C MET A 150 3.28 2.65 -1.99
N LEU A 151 3.29 2.33 -0.70
CA LEU A 151 3.33 3.34 0.36
C LEU A 151 4.66 4.10 0.36
N LEU A 152 5.79 3.42 0.10
CA LEU A 152 7.08 4.09 -0.04
C LEU A 152 7.09 5.07 -1.22
N ILE A 153 6.53 4.67 -2.37
CA ILE A 153 6.42 5.56 -3.54
C ILE A 153 5.49 6.73 -3.23
N GLU A 154 4.32 6.47 -2.65
CA GLU A 154 3.39 7.54 -2.27
C GLU A 154 4.05 8.51 -1.31
N THR A 155 4.71 8.02 -0.25
CA THR A 155 5.34 8.87 0.75
C THR A 155 6.48 9.66 0.12
N TRP A 156 7.28 9.05 -0.75
CA TRP A 156 8.35 9.73 -1.47
C TRP A 156 7.84 10.88 -2.34
N LEU A 157 6.71 10.68 -3.03
CA LEU A 157 6.08 11.70 -3.87
C LEU A 157 5.29 12.74 -3.06
N SER A 158 4.73 12.37 -1.91
CA SER A 158 3.99 13.29 -1.04
C SER A 158 4.91 14.32 -0.36
N TRP A 159 6.22 14.02 -0.28
CA TRP A 159 7.26 15.02 0.01
C TRP A 159 7.37 16.13 -1.04
N LEU A 160 6.87 15.96 -2.27
CA LEU A 160 6.79 17.06 -3.24
C LEU A 160 5.47 17.82 -3.09
N ASN A 161 4.37 17.08 -3.03
CA ASN A 161 3.03 17.62 -2.82
C ASN A 161 2.11 16.48 -2.33
N GLN A 162 1.31 16.76 -1.30
CA GLN A 162 0.39 15.78 -0.70
C GLN A 162 -0.51 15.07 -1.72
N TYR A 163 -0.90 15.75 -2.80
CA TYR A 163 -1.80 15.18 -3.81
C TYR A 163 -1.06 14.36 -4.87
N VAL A 164 0.23 14.63 -5.12
CA VAL A 164 0.98 13.99 -6.20
C VAL A 164 1.22 12.52 -5.90
N GLY A 165 1.53 12.17 -4.64
CA GLY A 165 1.72 10.77 -4.25
C GLY A 165 0.45 9.94 -4.47
N VAL A 166 -0.68 10.42 -3.94
CA VAL A 166 -1.97 9.73 -4.08
C VAL A 166 -2.41 9.66 -5.55
N ALA A 167 -2.31 10.77 -6.31
CA ALA A 167 -2.68 10.80 -7.72
C ALA A 167 -1.85 9.83 -8.55
N PHE A 168 -0.53 9.75 -8.30
CA PHE A 168 0.35 8.81 -8.97
C PHE A 168 -0.08 7.36 -8.73
N ILE A 169 -0.38 6.99 -7.47
CA ILE A 169 -0.84 5.64 -7.15
C ILE A 169 -2.17 5.33 -7.85
N ILE A 170 -3.13 6.26 -7.85
CA ILE A 170 -4.41 6.07 -8.54
C ILE A 170 -4.18 5.84 -10.04
N ILE A 171 -3.39 6.69 -10.69
CA ILE A 171 -3.06 6.57 -12.11
C ILE A 171 -2.38 5.22 -12.37
N TRP A 172 -1.43 4.83 -11.52
CA TRP A 172 -0.71 3.57 -11.68
C TRP A 172 -1.62 2.35 -11.53
N LEU A 173 -2.52 2.34 -10.55
CA LEU A 173 -3.52 1.29 -10.38
C LEU A 173 -4.47 1.22 -11.60
N VAL A 174 -4.98 2.36 -12.08
CA VAL A 174 -5.88 2.41 -13.25
C VAL A 174 -5.17 1.97 -14.53
N LEU A 175 -3.95 2.47 -14.78
CA LEU A 175 -3.15 2.04 -15.93
C LEU A 175 -2.88 0.54 -15.88
N THR A 176 -2.63 -0.03 -14.70
CA THR A 176 -2.46 -1.47 -14.53
C THR A 176 -3.70 -2.22 -15.02
N VAL A 177 -4.91 -1.75 -14.71
CA VAL A 177 -6.14 -2.40 -15.17
C VAL A 177 -6.22 -2.49 -16.69
N TYR A 178 -5.75 -1.47 -17.43
CA TYR A 178 -5.91 -1.43 -18.88
C TYR A 178 -4.65 -1.81 -19.67
N THR A 179 -3.49 -1.90 -19.02
CA THR A 179 -2.22 -2.19 -19.69
C THR A 179 -1.52 -3.39 -19.07
N ILE A 180 -1.07 -4.31 -19.93
CA ILE A 180 -0.22 -5.43 -19.51
C ILE A 180 1.23 -4.99 -19.73
N LEU A 181 1.77 -4.30 -18.73
CA LEU A 181 3.20 -4.01 -18.67
C LEU A 181 3.91 -5.19 -18.00
N PRO A 182 4.81 -5.92 -18.67
CA PRO A 182 5.40 -7.15 -18.15
C PRO A 182 6.15 -6.96 -16.83
N PHE A 183 6.68 -5.77 -16.59
CA PHE A 183 7.46 -5.42 -15.40
C PHE A 183 6.64 -4.73 -14.30
N ASN A 184 5.32 -4.64 -14.44
CA ASN A 184 4.49 -3.99 -13.44
C ASN A 184 4.21 -4.95 -12.27
N PRO A 185 4.72 -4.68 -11.04
CA PRO A 185 4.54 -5.57 -9.89
C PRO A 185 3.08 -5.72 -9.48
N LEU A 186 2.23 -4.73 -9.78
CA LEU A 186 0.80 -4.80 -9.49
C LEU A 186 0.09 -5.94 -10.23
N ASN A 187 0.63 -6.42 -11.35
CA ASN A 187 0.09 -7.60 -12.04
C ASN A 187 0.10 -8.85 -11.15
N LEU A 188 1.05 -8.95 -10.20
CA LEU A 188 1.17 -10.07 -9.26
C LEU A 188 0.03 -10.10 -8.23
N THR A 189 -0.74 -9.01 -8.11
CA THR A 189 -1.85 -8.90 -7.16
C THR A 189 -3.22 -9.12 -7.78
N MET A 190 -3.29 -9.39 -9.09
CA MET A 190 -4.52 -9.77 -9.80
C MET A 190 -4.54 -11.28 -10.07
N LEU A 191 -5.43 -12.01 -9.42
CA LEU A 191 -5.49 -13.49 -9.52
C LEU A 191 -5.66 -14.02 -10.95
N ILE A 192 -6.42 -13.31 -11.78
CA ILE A 192 -6.74 -13.74 -13.15
C ILE A 192 -5.57 -13.50 -14.11
N ARG A 193 -4.63 -12.61 -13.77
CA ARG A 193 -3.43 -12.32 -14.56
C ARG A 193 -2.22 -13.17 -14.20
N GLU A 194 -2.37 -14.03 -13.19
CA GLU A 194 -1.28 -14.86 -12.65
C GLU A 194 -0.77 -15.91 -13.66
N SER A 195 -1.47 -16.15 -14.76
CA SER A 195 -1.16 -17.21 -15.75
C SER A 195 0.17 -17.06 -16.51
N SER A 196 0.93 -15.97 -16.31
CA SER A 196 2.23 -15.74 -16.96
C SER A 196 3.35 -15.29 -16.02
N VAL A 197 3.18 -15.42 -14.71
CA VAL A 197 4.14 -14.89 -13.73
C VAL A 197 5.36 -15.80 -13.61
N GLN A 198 6.49 -15.36 -14.17
CA GLN A 198 7.79 -16.00 -14.03
C GLN A 198 8.48 -15.56 -12.72
N PHE A 199 9.27 -16.45 -12.12
CA PHE A 199 10.12 -16.18 -10.93
C PHE A 199 10.97 -14.91 -11.06
N ILE A 200 11.37 -14.58 -12.30
CA ILE A 200 12.12 -13.35 -12.64
C ILE A 200 11.37 -12.08 -12.24
N SER A 201 10.05 -12.03 -12.41
CA SER A 201 9.21 -10.88 -12.06
C SER A 201 9.20 -10.62 -10.55
N ILE A 202 9.21 -11.69 -9.73
CA ILE A 202 9.27 -11.61 -8.27
C ILE A 202 10.66 -11.11 -7.83
N LEU A 203 11.74 -11.61 -8.43
CA LEU A 203 13.10 -11.13 -8.15
C LEU A 203 13.26 -9.64 -8.50
N MET A 204 12.80 -9.23 -9.68
CA MET A 204 12.84 -7.82 -10.11
C MET A 204 12.01 -6.91 -9.20
N MET A 205 10.83 -7.36 -8.74
CA MET A 205 10.03 -6.64 -7.75
C MET A 205 10.82 -6.41 -6.45
N ASN A 206 11.43 -7.46 -5.90
CA ASN A 206 12.24 -7.33 -4.68
C ASN A 206 13.46 -6.41 -4.89
N GLY A 207 14.08 -6.45 -6.07
CA GLY A 207 15.16 -5.52 -6.45
C GLY A 207 14.70 -4.07 -6.50
N ASN A 208 13.58 -3.79 -7.18
CA ASN A 208 12.99 -2.45 -7.24
C ASN A 208 12.57 -1.93 -5.86
N PHE A 209 12.03 -2.81 -5.02
CA PHE A 209 11.68 -2.49 -3.65
C PHE A 209 12.89 -2.05 -2.83
N LEU A 210 13.97 -2.82 -2.85
CA LEU A 210 15.23 -2.47 -2.18
C LEU A 210 15.82 -1.17 -2.72
N LEU A 211 15.77 -0.97 -4.04
CA LEU A 211 16.24 0.24 -4.69
C LEU A 211 15.47 1.48 -4.21
N VAL A 212 14.14 1.41 -4.09
CA VAL A 212 13.32 2.52 -3.58
C VAL A 212 13.65 2.83 -2.12
N ILE A 213 13.90 1.84 -1.28
CA ILE A 213 14.36 2.07 0.11
C ILE A 213 15.71 2.80 0.13
N VAL A 214 16.68 2.33 -0.67
CA VAL A 214 18.01 2.94 -0.75
C VAL A 214 17.93 4.37 -1.26
N LEU A 215 17.13 4.62 -2.29
CA LEU A 215 16.89 5.96 -2.82
C LEU A 215 16.20 6.87 -1.80
N TYR A 216 15.18 6.37 -1.08
CA TYR A 216 14.48 7.13 -0.05
C TYR A 216 15.47 7.56 1.05
N VAL A 217 16.21 6.62 1.63
CA VAL A 217 17.18 6.89 2.70
C VAL A 217 18.32 7.78 2.22
N GLY A 218 18.78 7.61 0.97
CA GLY A 218 19.83 8.41 0.36
C GLY A 218 19.42 9.85 0.04
N CYS A 219 18.21 10.05 -0.48
CA CYS A 219 17.69 11.37 -0.89
C CYS A 219 17.01 12.14 0.25
N PHE A 220 16.74 11.48 1.38
CA PHE A 220 16.07 12.08 2.54
C PHE A 220 16.60 13.45 2.96
N PRO A 221 17.93 13.71 3.02
CA PRO A 221 18.45 15.03 3.39
C PRO A 221 17.97 16.15 2.45
N ASN A 222 17.93 15.88 1.14
CA ASN A 222 17.52 16.85 0.12
C ASN A 222 16.00 17.08 0.13
N LEU A 223 15.23 16.07 0.56
CA LEU A 223 13.78 16.20 0.74
C LEU A 223 13.48 17.18 1.87
N ILE A 224 14.18 17.06 3.00
CA ILE A 224 13.98 17.96 4.15
C ILE A 224 14.34 19.42 3.82
N GLU A 225 15.47 19.65 3.15
CA GLU A 225 15.97 21.02 2.89
C GLU A 225 14.99 21.88 2.10
N LYS A 226 14.23 21.28 1.17
CA LYS A 226 13.15 21.96 0.43
C LYS A 226 12.01 22.50 1.30
N TRP A 227 11.87 22.02 2.54
CA TRP A 227 10.79 22.40 3.45
C TRP A 227 11.26 23.18 4.68
N SER A 228 12.57 23.43 4.79
CA SER A 228 13.15 24.26 5.86
C SER A 228 13.38 25.72 5.48
N GLU A 229 13.02 26.10 4.25
CA GLU A 229 12.94 27.48 3.75
C GLU A 229 11.51 28.02 3.88
#